data_AF-A0A3N5M0H8-F1
#
_entry.id   AF-A0A3N5M0H8-F1
#
_cell.length_a   1.000
_cell.length_b   1.000
_cell.length_c   1.000
_cell.angle_alpha   90.00
_cell.angle_beta   90.00
_cell.angle_gamma   90.00
#
_symmetry.space_group_name_H-M   'P 1'
#
loop_
_entity.id
_entity.type
_entity.pdbx_description
1 polymer ?
#
loop_
_entity_poly.entity_id
_entity_poly.type
_entity_poly.pdbx_seq_one_letter_code
_entity_poly.pdbx_strand_id
1 'polypeptide(L)'
;MRSSSGRSKLPASLGLAMLLVLGCGPSAAQTVADHLAACKSDSPDLKGRIQACGRAIEGAQDNEELRAEALLQRGVLYEMFGDQEAAIADYSEILKIDASSAIAYFNRGNVRDRLGQPDLALKDYTEAIRLDPTDPDMFNNRGQVHDSRGDFDLAIADYSEAIRL
;
A
#
# COMPACT_ATOMS: atom_id res chain seq x y z
N MET A 1 -47.60 -11.62 -66.66
CA MET A 1 -47.93 -10.75 -65.51
C MET A 1 -46.86 -9.68 -65.40
N ARG A 2 -47.28 -8.40 -65.39
CA ARG A 2 -46.68 -7.17 -64.78
C ARG A 2 -45.18 -7.22 -64.40
N SER A 3 -44.33 -6.22 -64.62
CA SER A 3 -44.50 -4.77 -64.84
C SER A 3 -43.12 -4.18 -65.17
N SER A 4 -43.13 -3.06 -65.89
CA SER A 4 -42.09 -2.01 -65.95
C SER A 4 -41.60 -1.62 -64.54
N SER A 5 -40.50 -0.92 -64.29
CA SER A 5 -39.90 0.29 -64.88
C SER A 5 -38.61 0.54 -64.08
N GLY A 6 -37.51 1.04 -64.62
CA GLY A 6 -37.35 2.47 -64.86
C GLY A 6 -36.38 3.11 -63.86
N ARG A 7 -35.14 3.29 -64.33
CA ARG A 7 -34.10 4.29 -64.00
C ARG A 7 -34.24 5.16 -62.73
N SER A 8 -33.13 5.32 -62.02
CA SER A 8 -32.58 6.64 -61.70
C SER A 8 -31.09 6.57 -61.33
N LYS A 9 -30.34 7.58 -61.81
CA LYS A 9 -28.91 7.81 -61.57
C LYS A 9 -28.73 8.61 -60.25
N LEU A 10 -27.53 8.47 -59.69
CA LEU A 10 -26.96 9.14 -58.50
C LEU A 10 -27.23 10.66 -58.43
N PRO A 11 -27.12 11.25 -57.23
CA PRO A 11 -25.87 11.95 -56.93
C PRO A 11 -25.32 11.74 -55.51
N ALA A 12 -24.02 12.03 -55.41
CA ALA A 12 -23.28 12.24 -54.18
C ALA A 12 -23.99 13.21 -53.24
N SER A 13 -24.06 12.85 -51.96
CA SER A 13 -24.27 13.82 -50.91
C SER A 13 -23.40 13.51 -49.71
N LEU A 14 -22.52 14.48 -49.49
CA LEU A 14 -22.10 15.03 -48.20
C LEU A 14 -21.58 14.04 -47.15
N GLY A 15 -20.27 14.18 -46.94
CA GLY A 15 -19.56 13.66 -45.79
C GLY A 15 -20.34 13.87 -44.50
N LEU A 16 -20.62 12.76 -43.85
CA LEU A 16 -20.59 12.74 -42.41
C LEU A 16 -19.11 12.53 -42.08
N ALA A 17 -18.43 13.62 -41.75
CA ALA A 17 -17.28 13.53 -40.87
C ALA A 17 -17.76 12.71 -39.68
N MET A 18 -17.36 11.44 -39.64
CA MET A 18 -17.32 10.69 -38.41
C MET A 18 -16.36 11.49 -37.57
N LEU A 19 -16.90 12.45 -36.81
CA LEU A 19 -16.24 12.91 -35.61
C LEU A 19 -15.89 11.59 -34.93
N LEU A 20 -14.61 11.23 -35.00
CA LEU A 20 -13.91 10.82 -33.82
C LEU A 20 -14.34 11.86 -32.79
N VAL A 21 -15.45 11.57 -32.10
CA VAL A 21 -15.53 11.84 -30.69
C VAL A 21 -14.23 11.20 -30.24
N LEU A 22 -13.21 12.05 -30.08
CA LEU A 22 -12.11 11.79 -29.18
C LEU A 22 -12.84 11.38 -27.92
N GLY A 23 -13.09 10.07 -27.84
CA GLY A 23 -13.69 9.43 -26.70
C GLY A 23 -12.86 9.96 -25.57
N CYS A 24 -13.54 10.71 -24.71
CA CYS A 24 -12.95 11.45 -23.63
C CYS A 24 -11.82 10.59 -23.05
N GLY A 25 -10.57 10.96 -23.34
CA GLY A 25 -9.47 10.53 -22.51
C GLY A 25 -9.88 10.89 -21.09
N PRO A 26 -9.77 9.93 -20.18
CA PRO A 26 -10.81 9.56 -19.22
C PRO A 26 -11.56 10.77 -18.64
N SER A 27 -12.89 10.79 -18.70
CA SER A 27 -13.70 11.73 -17.90
C SER A 27 -13.76 11.34 -16.40
N ALA A 28 -12.68 10.75 -15.90
CA ALA A 28 -12.57 9.94 -14.69
C ALA A 28 -11.11 10.00 -14.18
N ALA A 29 -10.53 11.19 -14.23
CA ALA A 29 -9.12 11.50 -14.16
C ALA A 29 -8.58 11.61 -12.71
N GLN A 30 -8.45 10.49 -12.01
CA GLN A 30 -7.52 10.42 -10.89
C GLN A 30 -6.40 9.46 -11.27
N THR A 31 -5.19 10.00 -11.35
CA THR A 31 -3.98 9.22 -11.59
C THR A 31 -3.63 8.42 -10.32
N VAL A 32 -2.72 7.44 -10.45
CA VAL A 32 -2.13 6.76 -9.29
C VAL A 32 -1.58 7.79 -8.29
N ALA A 33 -0.98 8.87 -8.79
CA ALA A 33 -0.46 9.96 -7.97
C ALA A 33 -1.57 10.70 -7.19
N ASP A 34 -2.73 10.96 -7.80
CA ASP A 34 -3.85 11.60 -7.11
C ASP A 34 -4.43 10.72 -6.01
N HIS A 35 -4.58 9.43 -6.27
CA HIS A 35 -5.01 8.46 -5.27
C HIS A 35 -3.99 8.32 -4.13
N LEU A 36 -2.70 8.35 -4.45
CA LEU A 36 -1.63 8.29 -3.47
C LEU A 36 -1.54 9.57 -2.62
N ALA A 37 -1.77 10.74 -3.21
CA ALA A 37 -1.88 11.99 -2.47
C ALA A 37 -3.06 11.97 -1.49
N ALA A 38 -4.22 11.46 -1.92
CA ALA A 38 -5.38 11.30 -1.05
C ALA A 38 -5.14 10.27 0.07
N CYS A 39 -4.46 9.16 -0.24
CA CYS A 39 -4.04 8.14 0.72
C CYS A 39 -3.19 8.74 1.86
N LYS A 40 -2.19 9.54 1.51
CA LYS A 40 -1.25 10.18 2.44
C LYS A 40 -1.73 11.47 3.09
N SER A 41 -2.93 11.95 2.74
CA SER A 41 -3.44 13.21 3.26
C SER A 41 -3.64 13.19 4.78
N ASP A 42 -3.62 14.34 5.44
CA ASP A 42 -3.88 14.46 6.89
C ASP A 42 -5.39 14.44 7.23
N SER A 43 -6.24 14.00 6.30
CA SER A 43 -7.68 13.92 6.53
C SER A 43 -7.99 12.99 7.72
N PRO A 44 -8.93 13.38 8.62
CA PRO A 44 -9.39 12.50 9.69
C PRO A 44 -10.28 11.35 9.17
N ASP A 45 -10.72 11.40 7.90
CA ASP A 45 -11.49 10.31 7.28
C ASP A 45 -10.58 9.13 6.94
N LEU A 46 -10.31 8.29 7.94
CA LEU A 46 -9.49 7.08 7.79
C LEU A 46 -10.05 6.15 6.71
N LYS A 47 -11.37 5.99 6.64
CA LYS A 47 -11.99 5.09 5.66
C LYS A 47 -11.79 5.58 4.23
N GLY A 48 -12.01 6.87 3.99
CA GLY A 48 -11.74 7.48 2.68
C GLY A 48 -10.27 7.39 2.27
N ARG A 49 -9.36 7.59 3.23
CA ARG A 49 -7.90 7.43 2.99
C ARG A 49 -7.53 5.99 2.66
N ILE A 50 -8.01 5.00 3.42
CA ILE A 50 -7.81 3.57 3.15
C ILE A 50 -8.32 3.22 1.74
N GLN A 51 -9.49 3.71 1.35
CA GLN A 51 -10.03 3.51 0.00
C GLN A 51 -9.17 4.16 -1.08
N ALA A 52 -8.61 5.35 -0.82
CA ALA A 52 -7.69 6.01 -1.74
C ALA A 52 -6.40 5.21 -1.92
N CYS A 53 -5.82 4.69 -0.83
CA CYS A 53 -4.67 3.80 -0.91
C CYS A 53 -4.99 2.53 -1.72
N GLY A 54 -6.18 1.94 -1.54
CA GLY A 54 -6.62 0.79 -2.33
C GLY A 54 -6.63 1.06 -3.83
N ARG A 55 -7.16 2.21 -4.26
CA ARG A 55 -7.12 2.63 -5.67
C ARG A 55 -5.69 2.88 -6.17
N ALA A 56 -4.83 3.46 -5.34
CA ALA A 56 -3.41 3.66 -5.69
C ALA A 56 -2.69 2.32 -5.90
N ILE A 57 -2.91 1.34 -5.01
CA ILE A 57 -2.36 -0.02 -5.13
C ILE A 57 -2.84 -0.70 -6.40
N GLU A 58 -4.15 -0.65 -6.68
CA GLU A 58 -4.74 -1.23 -7.88
C GLU A 58 -4.17 -0.63 -9.16
N GLY A 59 -3.96 0.70 -9.21
CA GLY A 59 -3.41 1.38 -10.37
C GLY A 59 -1.88 1.26 -10.53
N ALA A 60 -1.15 0.92 -9.46
CA ALA A 60 0.31 0.76 -9.47
C ALA A 60 0.75 -0.70 -9.79
N GLN A 61 0.11 -1.38 -10.75
CA GLN A 61 0.47 -2.77 -11.09
C GLN A 61 1.89 -2.92 -11.62
N ASP A 62 2.32 -1.97 -12.44
CA ASP A 62 3.63 -1.98 -13.09
C ASP A 62 4.65 -1.09 -12.36
N ASN A 63 4.33 -0.65 -11.15
CA ASN A 63 5.20 0.20 -10.33
C ASN A 63 5.24 -0.30 -8.89
N GLU A 64 6.18 -1.21 -8.63
CA GLU A 64 6.39 -1.87 -7.35
C GLU A 64 6.73 -0.88 -6.23
N GLU A 65 7.48 0.19 -6.53
CA GLU A 65 7.84 1.24 -5.58
C GLU A 65 6.60 2.01 -5.09
N LEU A 66 5.78 2.52 -6.01
CA LEU A 66 4.54 3.21 -5.66
C LEU A 66 3.53 2.28 -4.98
N ARG A 67 3.49 1.01 -5.40
CA ARG A 67 2.65 -0.01 -4.79
C ARG A 67 3.07 -0.27 -3.35
N ALA A 68 4.37 -0.47 -3.08
CA ALA A 68 4.90 -0.68 -1.74
C ALA A 68 4.65 0.54 -0.85
N GLU A 69 4.80 1.76 -1.39
CA GLU A 69 4.51 2.98 -0.66
C GLU A 69 3.02 3.10 -0.28
N ALA A 70 2.12 2.80 -1.22
CA ALA A 70 0.69 2.82 -0.96
C ALA A 70 0.27 1.73 0.05
N LEU A 71 0.87 0.53 -0.02
CA LEU A 71 0.69 -0.54 0.96
C LEU A 71 1.16 -0.12 2.36
N LEU A 72 2.33 0.52 2.45
CA LEU A 72 2.88 0.98 3.74
C LEU A 72 1.93 1.95 4.42
N GLN A 73 1.45 2.93 3.66
CA GLN A 73 0.51 3.94 4.15
C GLN A 73 -0.85 3.33 4.53
N ARG A 74 -1.35 2.38 3.73
CA ARG A 74 -2.61 1.69 4.05
C ARG A 74 -2.49 0.82 5.30
N GLY A 75 -1.35 0.16 5.48
CA GLY A 75 -1.04 -0.60 6.70
C GLY A 75 -1.11 0.26 7.96
N VAL A 76 -0.46 1.43 7.94
CA VAL A 76 -0.52 2.39 9.06
C VAL A 76 -1.95 2.86 9.32
N LEU A 77 -2.73 3.12 8.26
CA LEU A 77 -4.13 3.51 8.41
C LEU A 77 -5.00 2.39 8.96
N TYR A 78 -4.75 1.15 8.60
CA TYR A 78 -5.43 0.00 9.18
C TYR A 78 -5.11 -0.15 10.67
N GLU A 79 -3.86 0.08 11.09
CA GLU A 79 -3.51 0.13 12.52
C GLU A 79 -4.30 1.20 13.27
N MET A 80 -4.38 2.43 12.71
CA MET A 80 -5.16 3.54 13.28
C MET A 80 -6.66 3.25 13.30
N PHE A 81 -7.17 2.53 12.30
CA PHE A 81 -8.57 2.14 12.20
C PHE A 81 -8.91 0.95 13.12
N GLY A 82 -7.90 0.19 13.56
CA GLY A 82 -8.04 -0.98 14.43
C GLY A 82 -8.11 -2.32 13.71
N ASP A 83 -7.89 -2.37 12.39
CA ASP A 83 -7.88 -3.59 11.58
C ASP A 83 -6.45 -4.15 11.48
N GLN A 84 -6.00 -4.82 12.55
CA GLN A 84 -4.61 -5.27 12.69
C GLN A 84 -4.27 -6.36 11.67
N GLU A 85 -5.22 -7.23 11.33
CA GLU A 85 -5.04 -8.29 10.33
C GLU A 85 -4.82 -7.71 8.93
N ALA A 86 -5.57 -6.68 8.55
CA ALA A 86 -5.36 -5.99 7.27
C ALA A 86 -3.99 -5.28 7.23
N ALA A 87 -3.55 -4.67 8.34
CA ALA A 87 -2.21 -4.08 8.43
C ALA A 87 -1.10 -5.14 8.24
N ILE A 88 -1.20 -6.30 8.89
CA ILE A 88 -0.25 -7.41 8.71
C ILE A 88 -0.23 -7.88 7.26
N ALA A 89 -1.39 -7.95 6.61
CA ALA A 89 -1.50 -8.37 5.21
C ALA A 89 -0.75 -7.39 4.29
N ASP A 90 -0.93 -6.09 4.47
CA ASP A 90 -0.25 -5.06 3.67
C ASP A 90 1.26 -5.08 3.87
N TYR A 91 1.75 -5.15 5.12
CA TYR A 91 3.19 -5.29 5.38
C TYR A 91 3.78 -6.58 4.82
N SER A 92 3.01 -7.67 4.85
CA SER A 92 3.44 -8.93 4.26
C SER A 92 3.49 -8.88 2.74
N GLU A 93 2.64 -8.08 2.09
CA GLU A 93 2.70 -7.84 0.65
C GLU A 93 3.93 -7.01 0.26
N ILE A 94 4.27 -5.97 1.05
CA ILE A 94 5.52 -5.22 0.86
C ILE A 94 6.72 -6.18 0.91
N LEU A 95 6.74 -7.12 1.86
CA LEU A 95 7.83 -8.09 1.98
C LEU A 95 7.90 -9.13 0.85
N LYS A 96 6.85 -9.26 0.02
CA LYS A 96 6.92 -10.03 -1.23
C LYS A 96 7.52 -9.20 -2.37
N ILE A 97 7.28 -7.90 -2.38
CA ILE A 97 7.83 -6.94 -3.35
C ILE A 97 9.31 -6.71 -3.05
N ASP A 98 9.62 -6.39 -1.80
CA ASP A 98 10.95 -6.14 -1.28
C ASP A 98 11.16 -6.84 0.07
N ALA A 99 11.83 -7.99 0.02
CA ALA A 99 12.17 -8.76 1.21
C ALA A 99 13.24 -8.09 2.10
N SER A 100 13.83 -6.97 1.68
CA SER A 100 14.82 -6.19 2.43
C SER A 100 14.23 -4.94 3.11
N SER A 101 12.90 -4.79 3.09
CA SER A 101 12.23 -3.67 3.75
C SER A 101 12.24 -3.79 5.28
N ALA A 102 13.22 -3.16 5.92
CA ALA A 102 13.34 -3.12 7.38
C ALA A 102 12.07 -2.54 8.04
N ILE A 103 11.50 -1.47 7.47
CA ILE A 103 10.29 -0.81 7.97
C ILE A 103 9.06 -1.72 7.92
N ALA A 104 8.91 -2.56 6.89
CA ALA A 104 7.79 -3.48 6.79
C ALA A 104 7.88 -4.60 7.83
N TYR A 105 9.08 -5.11 8.10
CA TYR A 105 9.30 -6.01 9.22
C TYR A 105 8.99 -5.33 10.56
N PHE A 106 9.55 -4.15 10.80
CA PHE A 106 9.33 -3.42 12.05
C PHE A 106 7.84 -3.16 12.33
N ASN A 107 7.12 -2.61 11.36
CA ASN A 107 5.69 -2.32 11.54
C ASN A 107 4.86 -3.60 11.70
N ARG A 108 5.16 -4.67 10.96
CA ARG A 108 4.47 -5.97 11.16
C ARG A 108 4.77 -6.56 12.54
N GLY A 109 5.99 -6.40 13.03
CA GLY A 109 6.39 -6.76 14.40
C GLY A 109 5.58 -6.00 15.45
N ASN A 110 5.45 -4.69 15.30
CA ASN A 110 4.63 -3.84 16.18
C ASN A 110 3.17 -4.32 16.24
N VAL A 111 2.58 -4.65 15.09
CA VAL A 111 1.21 -5.17 15.05
C VAL A 111 1.09 -6.53 15.74
N ARG A 112 2.02 -7.45 15.45
CA ARG A 112 2.03 -8.80 16.03
C ARG A 112 2.19 -8.78 17.54
N ASP A 113 3.03 -7.90 18.06
CA ASP A 113 3.20 -7.72 19.49
C ASP A 113 1.90 -7.26 20.17
N ARG A 114 1.22 -6.24 19.60
CA ARG A 114 -0.09 -5.79 20.10
C ARG A 114 -1.19 -6.86 20.03
N LEU A 115 -1.07 -7.81 19.10
CA LEU A 115 -1.94 -8.99 19.01
C LEU A 115 -1.57 -10.14 19.95
N GLY A 116 -0.55 -9.96 20.80
CA GLY A 116 -0.08 -10.99 21.73
C GLY A 116 0.65 -12.14 21.03
N GLN A 117 1.36 -11.84 19.93
CA GLN A 117 2.16 -12.81 19.16
C GLN A 117 3.66 -12.53 19.30
N PRO A 118 4.24 -12.61 20.51
CA PRO A 118 5.58 -12.12 20.79
C PRO A 118 6.68 -12.88 20.02
N ASP A 119 6.53 -14.19 19.80
CA ASP A 119 7.51 -14.97 19.02
C ASP A 119 7.61 -14.49 17.56
N LEU A 120 6.47 -14.13 16.96
CA LEU A 120 6.43 -13.61 15.60
C LEU A 120 6.94 -12.16 15.53
N ALA A 121 6.65 -11.37 16.56
CA ALA A 121 7.16 -10.00 16.68
C ALA A 121 8.69 -9.99 16.83
N LEU A 122 9.26 -10.79 17.73
CA LEU A 122 10.71 -10.92 17.90
C LEU A 122 11.42 -11.34 16.60
N LYS A 123 10.81 -12.23 15.82
CA LYS A 123 11.35 -12.63 14.51
C LYS A 123 11.39 -11.45 13.54
N ASP A 124 10.30 -10.70 13.45
CA ASP A 124 10.22 -9.54 12.58
C ASP A 124 11.18 -8.42 13.02
N TYR A 125 11.23 -8.09 14.31
CA TYR A 125 12.18 -7.08 14.82
C TYR A 125 13.63 -7.48 14.60
N THR A 126 13.96 -8.76 14.78
CA THR A 126 15.33 -9.24 14.54
C THR A 126 15.73 -9.07 13.08
N GLU A 127 14.81 -9.32 12.15
CA GLU A 127 15.08 -9.11 10.73
C GLU A 127 15.13 -7.62 10.37
N ALA A 128 14.28 -6.79 10.97
CA ALA A 128 14.34 -5.34 10.82
C ALA A 128 15.70 -4.78 11.26
N ILE A 129 16.17 -5.14 12.47
CA ILE A 129 17.49 -4.74 13.01
C ILE A 129 18.64 -5.26 12.13
N ARG A 130 18.52 -6.46 11.56
CA ARG A 130 19.54 -7.01 10.65
C ARG A 130 19.67 -6.19 9.38
N LEU A 131 18.56 -5.63 8.89
CA LEU A 131 18.49 -4.85 7.66
C LEU A 131 18.86 -3.38 7.90
N ASP A 132 18.43 -2.81 9.03
CA ASP A 132 18.76 -1.46 9.48
C ASP A 132 19.14 -1.47 10.97
N PRO A 133 20.44 -1.61 11.30
CA PRO A 133 20.92 -1.63 12.68
C PRO A 133 21.12 -0.23 13.27
N THR A 134 20.63 0.83 12.60
CA THR A 134 20.87 2.22 13.01
C THR A 134 19.64 2.90 13.60
N ASP A 135 18.48 2.24 13.56
CA ASP A 135 17.24 2.75 14.13
C ASP A 135 17.08 2.28 15.60
N PRO A 136 17.18 3.18 16.60
CA PRO A 136 17.04 2.83 18.01
C PRO A 136 15.64 2.30 18.37
N ASP A 137 14.59 2.68 17.63
CA ASP A 137 13.23 2.24 17.93
C ASP A 137 13.05 0.73 17.72
N MET A 138 13.78 0.15 16.76
CA MET A 138 13.75 -1.29 16.50
C MET A 138 14.31 -2.10 17.68
N PHE A 139 15.42 -1.65 18.25
CA PHE A 139 15.99 -2.25 19.46
C PHE A 139 15.08 -2.03 20.67
N ASN A 140 14.59 -0.81 20.88
CA ASN A 140 13.70 -0.50 21.98
C ASN A 140 12.43 -1.37 21.97
N ASN A 141 11.80 -1.57 20.81
CA ASN A 141 10.58 -2.38 20.73
C ASN A 141 10.87 -3.88 20.91
N ARG A 142 12.00 -4.40 20.40
CA ARG A 142 12.40 -5.78 20.66
C ARG A 142 12.73 -5.99 22.15
N GLY A 143 13.41 -5.03 22.77
CA GLY A 143 13.71 -5.01 24.19
C GLY A 143 12.45 -5.04 25.06
N GLN A 144 11.41 -4.29 24.69
CA GLN A 144 10.09 -4.34 25.35
C GLN A 144 9.47 -5.72 25.29
N VAL A 145 9.56 -6.42 24.15
CA VAL A 145 9.04 -7.79 24.05
C VAL A 145 9.83 -8.74 24.94
N HIS A 146 11.16 -8.64 24.98
CA HIS A 146 11.98 -9.44 25.90
C HIS A 146 11.67 -9.15 27.37
N ASP A 147 11.51 -7.89 27.74
CA ASP A 147 11.15 -7.48 29.11
C ASP A 147 9.80 -8.06 29.54
N SER A 148 8.78 -7.95 28.68
CA SER A 148 7.45 -8.51 28.94
C SER A 148 7.44 -10.03 29.16
N ARG A 149 8.45 -10.74 28.61
CA ARG A 149 8.66 -12.18 28.76
C ARG A 149 9.53 -12.56 29.96
N GLY A 150 10.16 -11.59 30.62
CA GLY A 150 11.13 -11.82 31.69
C GLY A 150 12.53 -12.17 31.19
N ASP A 151 12.81 -11.99 29.90
CA ASP A 151 14.13 -12.21 29.29
C ASP A 151 15.03 -10.98 29.54
N PHE A 152 15.24 -10.62 30.81
CA PHE A 152 15.80 -9.32 31.21
C PHE A 152 17.21 -9.04 30.67
N ASP A 153 18.07 -10.05 30.56
CA ASP A 153 19.41 -9.88 30.01
C ASP A 153 19.37 -9.44 28.53
N LEU A 154 18.43 -9.99 27.75
CA LEU A 154 18.22 -9.61 26.36
C LEU A 154 17.59 -8.22 26.25
N ALA A 155 16.61 -7.92 27.11
CA ALA A 155 16.00 -6.59 27.15
C ALA A 155 17.02 -5.50 27.48
N ILE A 156 17.87 -5.72 28.49
CA ILE A 156 18.94 -4.78 28.86
C ILE A 156 19.91 -4.57 27.70
N ALA A 157 20.29 -5.63 26.99
CA ALA A 157 21.17 -5.53 25.83
C ALA A 157 20.55 -4.66 24.72
N ASP A 158 19.28 -4.92 24.37
CA ASP A 158 18.56 -4.16 23.36
C ASP A 158 18.37 -2.69 23.77
N TYR A 159 17.94 -2.41 25.00
CA TYR A 159 17.80 -1.04 25.49
C TYR A 159 19.15 -0.29 25.55
N SER A 160 20.23 -0.99 25.93
CA SER A 160 21.56 -0.37 25.96
C SER A 160 22.02 0.02 24.56
N GLU A 161 21.73 -0.81 23.55
CA GLU A 161 22.04 -0.49 22.16
C GLU A 161 21.17 0.65 21.63
N ALA A 162 19.87 0.67 21.95
CA ALA A 162 18.98 1.78 21.62
C ALA A 162 19.46 3.12 22.20
N ILE A 163 20.01 3.13 23.42
CA ILE A 163 20.58 4.33 24.06
C ILE A 163 21.93 4.74 23.44
N ARG A 164 22.68 3.78 22.88
CA ARG A 164 24.01 4.00 22.30
C ARG A 164 23.94 4.65 20.91
N LEU A 165 22.88 4.38 20.15
CA LEU A 165 22.60 4.94 18.83
C LEU A 165 22.12 6.39 18.94
#